data_AF-A0A7R8CLV2-F1
#
_entry.id   AF-A0A7R8CLV2-F1
#
_cell.length_a   1.000
_cell.length_b   1.000
_cell.length_c   1.000
_cell.angle_alpha   90.00
_cell.angle_beta   90.00
_cell.angle_gamma   90.00
#
_symmetry.space_group_name_H-M   'P 1'
#
loop_
_entity.id
_entity.type
_entity.pdbx_description
1 polymer ?
#
loop_
_entity_poly.entity_id
_entity_poly.type
_entity_poly.pdbx_seq_one_letter_code
_entity_poly.pdbx_strand_id
1 'polypeptide(L)'
;MKRSLDRGTFFNVDDKAQLVNRTLLSIHYTEIIRQKISAIDIGNFCSAFVEVQVSRSGSSDFRPLLPSSSFLNPVESRSMEHFERVRMFSEDKFDISNSKDSWDLLKVICTQPFNKRTRYGLNFVTVNGMLDSKANLISSPKIHRIGSIILKDEEPYDETLKNGDLFAKRKIKIIDSSRKLSLSRI
;
A
#
# COMPACT_ATOMS: atom_id res chain seq x y z
N MET A 1 -14.85 -6.66 12.34
CA MET A 1 -13.91 -5.56 12.01
C MET A 1 -13.02 -5.99 10.86
N LYS A 2 -13.37 -5.67 9.61
CA LYS A 2 -12.49 -5.88 8.45
C LYS A 2 -11.89 -4.54 8.07
N ARG A 3 -10.60 -4.36 8.36
CA ARG A 3 -9.79 -3.26 7.81
C ARG A 3 -9.73 -3.45 6.30
N SER A 4 -10.26 -2.48 5.56
CA SER A 4 -10.02 -2.33 4.14
C SER A 4 -8.52 -2.11 3.96
N LEU A 5 -7.81 -3.08 3.38
CA LEU A 5 -6.45 -2.84 2.91
C LEU A 5 -6.56 -1.99 1.64
N ASP A 6 -6.37 -0.69 1.82
CA ASP A 6 -6.02 0.19 0.73
C ASP A 6 -4.72 -0.34 0.13
N ARG A 7 -4.75 -0.74 -1.14
CA ARG A 7 -3.56 -1.27 -1.81
C ARG A 7 -2.67 -0.09 -2.11
N GLY A 8 -1.72 0.20 -1.22
CA GLY A 8 -0.66 1.16 -1.49
C GLY A 8 -0.01 0.85 -2.83
N THR A 9 0.06 1.85 -3.71
CA THR A 9 0.76 1.72 -4.98
C THR A 9 2.24 1.57 -4.66
N PHE A 10 2.80 0.40 -4.95
CA PHE A 10 4.24 0.18 -4.89
C PHE A 10 4.85 0.78 -6.15
N PHE A 11 5.68 1.81 -5.98
CA PHE A 11 6.40 2.39 -7.10
C PHE A 11 7.75 1.71 -7.23
N ASN A 12 8.03 1.18 -8.43
CA ASN A 12 9.38 0.79 -8.77
C ASN A 12 10.16 2.08 -8.96
N VAL A 13 11.21 2.23 -8.16
CA VAL A 13 12.05 3.42 -8.16
C VAL A 13 12.87 3.37 -9.44
N ASP A 14 12.46 4.13 -10.46
CA ASP A 14 13.26 4.25 -11.69
C ASP A 14 14.64 4.85 -11.36
N ASP A 15 15.69 4.24 -11.93
CA ASP A 15 17.12 4.55 -11.75
C ASP A 15 17.54 5.91 -12.37
N LYS A 16 16.75 6.97 -12.18
CA LYS A 16 17.10 8.33 -12.62
C LYS A 16 17.75 9.14 -11.50
N ALA A 17 18.82 8.59 -10.91
CA ALA A 17 19.60 9.30 -9.90
C ALA A 17 20.38 10.47 -10.54
N GLN A 18 20.03 11.70 -10.19
CA GLN A 18 20.79 12.89 -10.61
C GLN A 18 21.81 13.28 -9.53
N LEU A 19 23.09 13.17 -9.85
CA LEU A 19 24.17 13.52 -8.94
C LEU A 19 24.34 15.04 -8.82
N VAL A 20 24.05 15.60 -7.64
CA VAL A 20 24.26 17.03 -7.35
C VAL A 20 25.26 17.19 -6.19
N ASN A 21 26.48 17.65 -6.53
CA ASN A 21 27.53 18.22 -5.65
C ASN A 21 27.98 17.45 -4.38
N ARG A 22 29.21 16.86 -4.41
CA ARG A 22 30.17 16.44 -3.34
C ARG A 22 29.71 15.80 -2.00
N THR A 23 28.42 15.67 -1.78
CA THR A 23 27.75 14.82 -0.82
C THR A 23 26.65 14.20 -1.63
N LEU A 24 26.89 12.99 -2.10
CA LEU A 24 26.04 12.32 -3.07
C LEU A 24 24.56 12.53 -2.65
N LEU A 25 23.76 13.12 -3.52
CA LEU A 25 22.32 13.31 -3.38
C LEU A 25 21.67 12.39 -4.40
N SER A 26 20.84 11.44 -3.97
CA SER A 26 20.05 10.63 -4.91
C SER A 26 18.67 11.25 -5.03
N ILE A 27 18.28 11.59 -6.26
CA ILE A 27 16.96 12.13 -6.57
C ILE A 27 16.21 11.08 -7.37
N HIS A 28 15.03 10.70 -6.90
CA HIS A 28 14.14 9.81 -7.62
C HIS A 28 12.84 10.54 -7.95
N TYR A 29 12.43 10.45 -9.22
CA TYR A 29 11.17 10.99 -9.70
C TYR A 29 10.18 9.84 -9.88
N THR A 30 8.96 10.05 -9.41
CA THR A 30 7.89 9.08 -9.56
C THR A 30 6.63 9.81 -10.00
N GLU A 31 6.11 9.41 -11.16
CA GLU A 31 4.79 9.83 -11.62
C GLU A 31 3.74 9.03 -10.85
N ILE A 32 2.85 9.74 -10.16
CA ILE A 32 1.75 9.16 -9.41
C ILE A 32 0.43 9.62 -10.03
N ILE A 33 -0.62 8.82 -9.83
CA ILE A 33 -1.97 9.26 -10.20
C ILE A 33 -2.29 10.48 -9.34
N ARG A 34 -2.86 11.52 -9.96
CA ARG A 34 -3.25 12.75 -9.26
C ARG A 34 -4.18 12.41 -8.09
N GLN A 35 -3.68 12.58 -6.87
CA GLN A 35 -4.41 12.22 -5.66
C GLN A 35 -3.96 13.05 -4.46
N LYS A 36 -4.82 13.13 -3.43
CA LYS A 36 -4.43 13.69 -2.14
C LYS A 36 -3.64 12.65 -1.37
N ILE A 37 -2.42 12.98 -0.96
CA ILE A 37 -1.52 12.06 -0.25
C ILE A 37 -1.87 12.05 1.25
N SER A 38 -2.20 10.88 1.79
CA SER A 38 -2.57 10.69 3.20
C SER A 38 -1.45 10.05 4.03
N ALA A 39 -0.66 9.16 3.41
CA ALA A 39 0.48 8.55 4.05
C ALA A 39 1.57 8.20 3.04
N ILE A 40 2.82 8.17 3.51
CA ILE A 40 3.99 7.76 2.73
C ILE A 40 4.81 6.79 3.57
N ASP A 41 5.05 5.61 3.03
CA ASP A 41 5.94 4.61 3.65
C ASP A 41 7.25 4.57 2.87
N ILE A 42 8.36 4.71 3.60
CA ILE A 42 9.69 4.81 3.00
C ILE A 42 10.57 3.71 3.59
N GLY A 43 11.04 2.81 2.74
CA GLY A 43 12.11 1.87 3.05
C GLY A 43 13.46 2.48 2.70
N ASN A 44 14.29 2.75 3.71
CA ASN A 44 15.62 3.32 3.49
C ASN A 44 16.59 2.30 2.88
N PHE A 45 17.63 2.80 2.21
CA PHE A 45 18.85 2.05 1.93
C PHE A 45 20.06 2.96 2.17
N CYS A 46 20.62 2.92 3.37
CA CYS A 46 21.84 3.65 3.74
C CYS A 46 21.77 5.19 3.68
N SER A 47 20.59 5.81 3.45
CA SER A 47 20.46 7.27 3.46
C SER A 47 20.34 7.80 4.89
N ALA A 48 21.01 8.90 5.21
CA ALA A 48 20.91 9.51 6.54
C ALA A 48 19.65 10.36 6.65
N PHE A 49 19.33 11.12 5.61
CA PHE A 49 18.16 11.98 5.53
C PHE A 49 17.39 11.70 4.25
N VAL A 50 16.06 11.74 4.35
CA VAL A 50 15.16 11.65 3.20
C VAL A 50 14.15 12.78 3.28
N GLU A 51 13.98 13.47 2.16
CA GLU A 51 13.00 14.54 1.97
C GLU A 51 12.09 14.18 0.80
N VAL A 52 10.82 14.55 0.87
CA VAL A 52 9.86 14.32 -0.21
C VAL A 52 9.25 15.65 -0.64
N GLN A 53 9.38 15.94 -1.93
CA GLN A 53 8.80 17.09 -2.57
C GLN A 53 7.74 16.64 -3.59
N VAL A 54 6.76 17.51 -3.83
CA VAL A 54 5.65 17.29 -4.75
C VAL A 54 5.58 18.40 -5.78
N SER A 55 5.12 18.07 -6.98
CA SER A 55 4.80 19.05 -8.02
C SER A 55 3.55 18.61 -8.79
N ARG A 56 3.05 19.52 -9.63
CA ARG A 56 2.02 19.24 -10.63
C ARG A 56 2.66 19.01 -11.99
N SER A 57 2.11 18.12 -12.81
CA SER A 57 2.56 17.88 -14.18
C SER A 57 2.49 19.19 -14.98
N GLY A 58 3.58 19.50 -15.67
CA GLY A 58 3.75 20.79 -16.37
C GLY A 58 4.27 21.95 -15.51
N SER A 59 4.44 21.77 -14.19
CA SER A 59 5.12 22.74 -13.32
C SER A 59 6.51 22.23 -12.91
N SER A 60 7.50 23.13 -12.97
CA SER A 60 8.85 22.90 -12.45
C SER A 60 9.00 23.19 -10.95
N ASP A 61 7.92 23.62 -10.28
CA ASP A 61 7.97 24.15 -8.92
C ASP A 61 7.70 23.05 -7.90
N PHE A 62 8.77 22.40 -7.45
CA PHE A 62 8.70 21.39 -6.39
C PHE A 62 8.52 22.04 -5.03
N ARG A 63 7.52 21.57 -4.27
CA ARG A 63 7.20 22.05 -2.91
C ARG A 63 7.45 20.93 -1.89
N PRO A 64 7.98 21.24 -0.70
CA PRO A 64 8.22 20.23 0.32
C PRO A 64 6.90 19.70 0.89
N LEU A 65 6.67 18.38 0.77
CA LEU A 65 5.55 17.71 1.43
C LEU A 65 5.99 17.08 2.74
N LEU A 66 7.09 16.32 2.72
CA LEU A 66 7.73 15.76 3.90
C LEU A 66 9.07 16.48 4.12
N PRO A 67 9.21 17.26 5.21
CA PRO A 67 10.48 17.86 5.56
C PRO A 67 11.59 16.80 5.76
N SER A 68 12.85 17.23 5.63
CA SER A 68 14.01 16.36 5.77
C SER A 68 13.96 15.54 7.06
N SER A 69 13.75 14.23 6.91
CA SER A 69 13.53 13.28 7.99
C SER A 69 14.76 12.40 8.16
N SER A 70 15.26 12.28 9.39
CA SER A 70 16.43 11.44 9.69
C SER A 70 16.06 9.96 9.74
N PHE A 71 16.79 9.14 8.99
CA PHE A 71 16.68 7.68 9.02
C PHE A 71 17.87 7.03 9.72
N LEU A 72 19.04 7.65 9.66
CA LEU A 72 20.25 7.20 10.35
C LEU A 72 20.90 8.36 11.08
N ASN A 73 21.41 8.09 12.27
CA ASN A 73 22.29 9.02 12.97
C ASN A 73 23.74 8.91 12.43
N PRO A 74 24.66 9.81 12.81
CA PRO A 74 26.04 9.78 12.31
C PRO A 74 26.84 8.53 12.71
N VAL A 75 26.52 7.90 13.84
CA VAL A 75 27.18 6.67 14.29
C VAL A 75 26.69 5.49 13.45
N GLU A 76 25.37 5.31 13.36
CA GLU A 76 24.69 4.30 12.53
C GLU A 76 25.12 4.38 11.07
N SER A 77 25.27 5.60 10.52
CA SER A 77 25.69 5.80 9.13
C SER A 77 27.13 5.34 8.86
N ARG A 78 27.99 5.35 9.89
CA ARG A 78 29.39 4.90 9.78
C ARG A 78 29.55 3.42 10.10
N SER A 79 28.79 2.91 11.07
CA SER A 79 28.77 1.49 11.43
C SER A 79 27.96 0.64 10.44
N MET A 80 27.15 1.27 9.57
CA MET A 80 26.26 0.58 8.63
C MET A 80 25.24 -0.31 9.37
N GLU A 81 24.72 0.17 10.48
CA GLU A 81 23.68 -0.50 11.26
C GLU A 81 22.31 0.10 10.92
N HIS A 82 21.27 -0.75 10.91
CA HIS A 82 19.88 -0.34 10.63
C HIS A 82 19.67 0.41 9.32
N PHE A 83 20.52 0.19 8.31
CA PHE A 83 20.48 0.93 7.04
C PHE A 83 19.21 0.70 6.20
N GLU A 84 18.44 -0.36 6.49
CA GLU A 84 17.17 -0.72 5.84
C GLU A 84 15.92 -0.28 6.63
N ARG A 85 16.10 0.63 7.60
CA ARG A 85 15.00 1.10 8.46
C ARG A 85 13.84 1.64 7.63
N VAL A 86 12.64 1.11 7.87
CA VAL A 86 11.38 1.60 7.29
C VAL A 86 10.77 2.63 8.24
N ARG A 87 10.28 3.74 7.69
CA ARG A 87 9.47 4.73 8.43
C ARG A 87 8.19 5.02 7.68
N MET A 88 7.09 5.11 8.43
CA MET A 88 5.77 5.46 7.94
C MET A 88 5.47 6.90 8.36
N PHE A 89 5.05 7.72 7.42
CA PHE A 89 4.68 9.11 7.65
C PHE A 89 3.21 9.28 7.32
N SER A 90 2.46 9.86 8.25
CA SER A 90 1.04 10.20 8.06
C SER A 90 0.89 11.72 7.89
N GLU A 91 -0.34 12.18 7.64
CA GLU A 91 -0.65 13.60 7.45
C GLU A 91 -0.12 14.52 8.58
N ASP A 92 0.12 14.01 9.79
CA ASP A 92 0.65 14.76 10.93
C ASP A 92 2.10 15.22 10.77
N LYS A 93 2.86 14.57 9.87
CA LYS A 93 4.27 14.90 9.58
C LYS A 93 4.43 15.68 8.29
N PHE A 94 3.35 15.89 7.55
CA PHE A 94 3.39 16.64 6.30
C PHE A 94 3.23 18.14 6.53
N ASP A 95 3.69 18.92 5.55
CA ASP A 95 3.37 20.33 5.50
C ASP A 95 1.84 20.53 5.33
N ILE A 96 1.24 21.28 6.25
CA ILE A 96 -0.21 21.54 6.30
C ILE A 96 -0.69 22.26 5.04
N SER A 97 0.16 23.08 4.42
CA SER A 97 -0.18 23.82 3.20
C SER A 97 -0.25 22.90 1.97
N ASN A 98 0.69 21.96 1.86
CA ASN A 98 0.82 21.09 0.69
C ASN A 98 0.02 19.78 0.82
N SER A 99 -0.29 19.31 2.04
CA SER A 99 -1.07 18.08 2.27
C SER A 99 -2.54 18.17 1.86
N LYS A 100 -3.09 19.38 1.74
CA LYS A 100 -4.50 19.58 1.33
C LYS A 100 -4.72 19.45 -0.18
N ASP A 101 -3.67 19.59 -0.96
CA ASP A 101 -3.71 19.60 -2.41
C ASP A 101 -3.52 18.20 -3.03
N SER A 102 -3.99 18.04 -4.26
CA SER A 102 -3.73 16.87 -5.10
C SER A 102 -2.43 17.03 -5.88
N TRP A 103 -1.60 16.00 -5.93
CA TRP A 103 -0.29 15.98 -6.62
C TRP A 103 -0.16 14.78 -7.55
N ASP A 104 0.62 14.92 -8.62
CA ASP A 104 0.86 13.90 -9.65
C ASP A 104 2.37 13.62 -9.86
N LEU A 105 3.26 14.49 -9.39
CA LEU A 105 4.70 14.29 -9.41
C LEU A 105 5.26 14.24 -8.00
N LEU A 106 6.01 13.18 -7.70
CA LEU A 106 6.79 13.02 -6.49
C LEU A 106 8.28 13.08 -6.80
N LYS A 107 9.02 13.83 -5.99
CA LYS A 107 10.48 13.88 -6.01
C LYS A 107 11.00 13.51 -4.64
N VAL A 108 11.76 12.44 -4.57
CA VAL A 108 12.36 11.98 -3.31
C VAL A 108 13.85 12.26 -3.33
N ILE A 109 14.33 12.92 -2.28
CA ILE A 109 15.69 13.41 -2.15
C ILE A 109 16.35 12.68 -0.98
N CYS A 110 17.43 11.96 -1.27
CA CYS A 110 18.16 11.15 -0.30
C CYS A 110 19.57 11.71 -0.10
N THR A 111 19.97 11.91 1.15
CA THR A 111 21.26 12.52 1.50
C THR A 111 22.01 11.66 2.49
N GLN A 112 23.31 11.43 2.24
CA GLN A 112 24.21 10.73 3.16
C GLN A 112 25.51 11.54 3.36
N PRO A 113 25.57 12.43 4.37
CA PRO A 113 26.74 13.26 4.63
C PRO A 113 27.83 12.55 5.45
N PHE A 114 27.47 11.53 6.23
CA PHE A 114 28.36 10.93 7.22
C PHE A 114 29.22 9.80 6.66
N ASN A 115 28.82 9.22 5.53
CA ASN A 115 29.54 8.12 4.90
C ASN A 115 29.56 8.27 3.36
N LYS A 116 30.67 8.78 2.83
CA LYS A 116 30.86 9.00 1.39
C LYS A 116 31.27 7.75 0.60
N ARG A 117 31.59 6.65 1.30
CA ARG A 117 32.12 5.42 0.68
C ARG A 117 31.00 4.45 0.30
N THR A 118 29.89 4.49 1.01
CA THR A 118 28.75 3.58 0.78
C THR A 118 27.80 4.15 -0.25
N ARG A 119 27.28 3.29 -1.14
CA ARG A 119 26.10 3.59 -1.93
C ARG A 119 24.89 3.73 -1.01
N TYR A 120 24.01 4.67 -1.32
CA TYR A 120 22.80 4.93 -0.56
C TYR A 120 21.67 5.30 -1.53
N GLY A 121 20.44 5.22 -1.04
CA GLY A 121 19.22 5.43 -1.79
C GLY A 121 18.03 4.97 -0.97
N LEU A 122 17.05 4.37 -1.65
CA LEU A 122 15.86 3.81 -1.03
C LEU A 122 15.64 2.39 -1.55
N ASN A 123 15.03 1.57 -0.71
CA ASN A 123 14.57 0.25 -1.10
C ASN A 123 13.18 0.35 -1.76
N PHE A 124 12.26 1.11 -1.17
CA PHE A 124 10.95 1.37 -1.75
C PHE A 124 10.34 2.66 -1.21
N VAL A 125 9.39 3.21 -1.97
CA VAL A 125 8.48 4.27 -1.53
C VAL A 125 7.06 3.87 -1.89
N THR A 126 6.17 3.90 -0.92
CA THR A 126 4.74 3.64 -1.10
C THR A 126 3.97 4.90 -0.75
N VAL A 127 3.14 5.36 -1.68
CA VAL A 127 2.28 6.54 -1.47
C VAL A 127 0.85 6.08 -1.36
N ASN A 128 0.23 6.39 -0.24
CA ASN A 128 -1.18 6.15 0.04
C ASN A 128 -1.93 7.47 -0.09
N GLY A 129 -3.10 7.43 -0.72
CA GLY A 129 -3.86 8.63 -0.98
C GLY A 129 -5.30 8.34 -1.40
N MET A 130 -6.15 9.36 -1.27
CA MET A 130 -7.51 9.30 -1.77
C MET A 130 -7.55 9.84 -3.19
N LEU A 131 -8.04 9.02 -4.11
CA LEU A 131 -8.32 9.45 -5.48
C LEU A 131 -9.45 10.47 -5.47
N ASP A 132 -9.23 11.62 -6.11
CA ASP A 132 -10.29 12.59 -6.33
C ASP A 132 -11.42 11.91 -7.12
N SER A 133 -12.62 11.92 -6.56
CA SER A 133 -13.76 11.07 -6.94
C SER A 133 -14.33 11.32 -8.35
N LYS A 134 -13.62 12.03 -9.22
CA LYS A 134 -13.95 12.22 -10.65
C LYS A 134 -13.32 11.18 -11.58
N ALA A 135 -12.42 10.33 -11.08
CA ALA A 135 -11.79 9.24 -11.85
C ALA A 135 -12.35 7.84 -11.52
N ASN A 136 -13.54 7.75 -10.89
CA ASN A 136 -14.18 6.47 -10.59
C ASN A 136 -15.00 5.99 -11.80
N LEU A 137 -14.32 5.62 -12.89
CA LEU A 137 -14.91 4.91 -14.02
C LEU A 137 -14.32 3.50 -14.14
N ILE A 138 -14.33 2.72 -13.05
CA ILE A 138 -14.50 1.27 -13.15
C ILE A 138 -15.43 0.86 -12.01
N SER A 139 -16.71 0.70 -12.34
CA SER A 139 -17.74 0.15 -11.47
C SER A 139 -17.33 -1.21 -10.94
N SER A 140 -17.00 -1.32 -9.65
CA SER A 140 -17.15 -2.61 -8.97
C SER A 140 -18.61 -2.74 -8.55
N PRO A 141 -19.32 -3.82 -8.95
CA PRO A 141 -20.71 -4.01 -8.54
C PRO A 141 -20.76 -4.22 -7.02
N LYS A 142 -21.61 -3.44 -6.36
CA LYS A 142 -21.83 -3.49 -4.91
C LYS A 142 -22.53 -4.79 -4.54
N ILE A 143 -21.75 -5.82 -4.20
CA ILE A 143 -22.30 -7.07 -3.65
C ILE A 143 -22.61 -6.85 -2.17
N HIS A 144 -23.89 -6.81 -1.81
CA HIS A 144 -24.35 -6.79 -0.42
C HIS A 144 -24.29 -8.20 0.18
N ARG A 145 -23.27 -8.49 0.99
CA ARG A 145 -23.18 -9.77 1.74
C ARG A 145 -23.81 -9.62 3.12
N ILE A 146 -24.77 -10.49 3.43
CA ILE A 146 -25.24 -10.73 4.80
C ILE A 146 -24.72 -12.10 5.22
N GLY A 147 -23.69 -12.12 6.06
CA GLY A 147 -23.02 -13.35 6.50
C GLY A 147 -22.29 -14.08 5.35
N SER A 148 -22.43 -15.41 5.29
CA SER A 148 -21.84 -16.27 4.25
C SER A 148 -22.68 -16.36 2.97
N ILE A 149 -23.77 -15.59 2.89
CA ILE A 149 -24.74 -15.63 1.80
C ILE A 149 -24.40 -14.52 0.82
N ILE A 150 -24.23 -14.87 -0.46
CA ILE A 150 -24.01 -13.93 -1.55
C ILE A 150 -25.36 -13.72 -2.23
N LEU A 151 -25.93 -12.53 -2.07
CA LEU A 151 -27.11 -12.12 -2.83
C LEU A 151 -26.62 -11.63 -4.20
N LYS A 152 -26.99 -12.36 -5.25
CA LYS A 152 -26.98 -11.86 -6.62
C LYS A 152 -28.38 -11.33 -6.89
N ASP A 153 -28.48 -10.09 -7.35
CA ASP A 153 -29.75 -9.59 -7.88
C ASP A 153 -29.97 -10.28 -9.23
N GLU A 154 -31.04 -11.08 -9.33
CA GLU A 154 -31.46 -11.75 -10.57
C GLU A 154 -32.55 -10.92 -11.26
N GLU A 155 -32.43 -10.84 -12.57
CA GLU A 155 -33.38 -10.32 -13.55
C GLU A 155 -34.75 -11.05 -13.51
N PRO A 156 -35.81 -10.49 -14.14
CA PRO A 156 -37.18 -10.78 -13.74
C PRO A 156 -37.70 -12.16 -14.21
N TYR A 157 -38.26 -12.89 -13.23
CA TYR A 157 -39.28 -13.94 -13.27
C TYR A 157 -39.27 -14.96 -14.44
N ASP A 158 -38.96 -16.22 -14.09
CA ASP A 158 -39.74 -17.37 -14.56
C ASP A 158 -40.14 -18.22 -13.34
N GLU A 159 -41.40 -18.66 -13.32
CA GLU A 159 -42.05 -19.28 -12.18
C GLU A 159 -41.51 -20.69 -11.88
N THR A 160 -41.72 -21.11 -10.62
CA THR A 160 -41.68 -22.49 -10.09
C THR A 160 -40.41 -22.97 -9.37
N LEU A 161 -39.97 -22.23 -8.35
CA LEU A 161 -39.29 -22.87 -7.21
C LEU A 161 -40.33 -23.48 -6.26
N LYS A 162 -40.40 -24.82 -6.20
CA LYS A 162 -41.21 -25.53 -5.20
C LYS A 162 -40.48 -25.60 -3.86
N ASN A 163 -41.24 -25.45 -2.78
CA ASN A 163 -40.75 -25.54 -1.41
C ASN A 163 -40.13 -26.93 -1.16
N GLY A 164 -38.81 -26.99 -0.92
CA GLY A 164 -38.08 -28.24 -0.59
C GLY A 164 -36.82 -28.52 -1.42
N ASP A 165 -36.63 -27.82 -2.55
CA ASP A 165 -35.49 -28.09 -3.46
C ASP A 165 -34.11 -27.77 -2.88
N LEU A 166 -34.04 -26.86 -1.90
CA LEU A 166 -32.79 -26.40 -1.28
C LEU A 166 -32.09 -27.45 -0.40
N PHE A 167 -32.79 -28.51 0.03
CA PHE A 167 -32.22 -29.55 0.90
C PHE A 167 -32.06 -30.91 0.21
N ALA A 168 -32.68 -31.10 -0.96
CA ALA A 168 -32.69 -32.39 -1.66
C ALA A 168 -31.32 -32.85 -2.16
N LYS A 169 -30.33 -31.95 -2.31
CA LYS A 169 -29.02 -32.25 -2.90
C LYS A 169 -27.86 -32.42 -1.91
N ARG A 170 -28.11 -32.52 -0.60
CA ARG A 170 -27.06 -32.92 0.35
C ARG A 170 -26.98 -34.44 0.47
N LYS A 171 -26.09 -35.07 -0.29
CA LYS A 171 -25.57 -36.41 0.06
C LYS A 171 -24.70 -36.27 1.30
N ILE A 172 -25.22 -36.67 2.45
CA ILE A 172 -24.46 -36.79 3.70
C ILE A 172 -23.58 -38.05 3.56
N LYS A 173 -22.26 -37.88 3.43
CA LYS A 173 -21.32 -38.98 3.69
C LYS A 173 -21.32 -39.21 5.21
N ILE A 174 -22.04 -40.24 5.64
CA ILE A 174 -21.98 -40.71 7.02
C ILE A 174 -20.59 -41.35 7.21
N ILE A 175 -19.72 -40.67 7.94
CA ILE A 175 -18.52 -41.27 8.51
C ILE A 175 -19.02 -41.92 9.80
N ASP A 176 -19.25 -43.24 9.74
CA ASP A 176 -19.73 -43.98 10.90
C ASP A 176 -18.57 -44.22 11.86
N SER A 177 -18.63 -43.56 13.02
CA SER A 177 -17.77 -43.79 14.15
C SER A 177 -18.62 -43.98 15.40
N SER A 178 -19.16 -45.18 15.59
CA SER A 178 -19.44 -45.69 16.93
C SER A 178 -19.53 -47.21 17.00
N ARG A 179 -18.75 -47.75 17.94
CA ARG A 179 -18.83 -49.12 18.45
C ARG A 179 -20.22 -49.36 19.06
N LYS A 180 -20.80 -50.55 18.85
CA LYS A 180 -21.14 -51.48 19.95
C LYS A 180 -21.53 -52.87 19.45
N LEU A 181 -21.24 -53.82 20.33
CA LEU A 181 -21.26 -55.27 20.25
C LEU A 181 -22.56 -55.90 19.76
N SER A 182 -22.44 -57.06 19.08
CA SER A 182 -23.29 -58.22 19.37
C SER A 182 -22.52 -59.54 19.14
N LEU A 183 -22.69 -60.48 20.08
CA LEU A 183 -22.15 -61.84 20.11
C LEU A 183 -22.98 -62.80 19.24
N SER A 184 -22.36 -63.79 18.59
CA SER A 184 -22.65 -65.23 18.80
C SER A 184 -21.96 -66.17 17.80
N ARG A 185 -21.44 -67.29 18.36
CA ARG A 185 -21.14 -68.63 17.81
C ARG A 185 -20.32 -68.72 16.52
N ILE A 186 -19.26 -69.52 16.46
CA ILE A 186 -19.17 -70.97 16.77
C ILE A 186 -17.89 -71.28 17.53
#